data_AF-A0A954II92-F1
#
_entry.id   AF-A0A954II92-F1
#
_cell.length_a   1.000
_cell.length_b   1.000
_cell.length_c   1.000
_cell.angle_alpha   90.00
_cell.angle_beta   90.00
_cell.angle_gamma   90.00
#
_symmetry.space_group_name_H-M   'P 1'
#
loop_
_entity.id
_entity.type
_entity.pdbx_description
1 polymer ?
#
loop_
_entity_poly.entity_id
_entity_poly.type
_entity_poly.pdbx_seq_one_letter_code
_entity_poly.pdbx_strand_id
1 'polypeptide(L)' 'SRKCMARLNIQTVGQLTSRTADELLASRNFGVTSLNEIRAKLTEIGTRLRND' A
#
# COMPACT_ATOMS: atom_id res chain seq x y z
N SER A 1 2.23 -4.63 -6.67
CA SER A 1 3.38 -4.41 -7.59
C SER A 1 4.67 -4.00 -6.87
N ARG A 2 5.73 -4.83 -6.94
CA ARG A 2 7.04 -4.59 -6.28
C ARG A 2 7.73 -3.27 -6.74
N LYS A 3 7.57 -2.91 -8.01
CA LYS A 3 8.11 -1.67 -8.61
C LYS A 3 7.53 -0.38 -8.01
N CYS A 4 6.27 -0.39 -7.55
CA CYS A 4 5.69 0.78 -6.90
C CYS A 4 6.25 0.96 -5.48
N MET A 5 6.34 -0.13 -4.72
CA MET A 5 6.86 -0.08 -3.36
C MET A 5 8.31 0.43 -3.33
N ALA A 6 9.14 -0.01 -4.28
CA ALA A 6 10.49 0.54 -4.44
C ALA A 6 10.51 2.05 -4.73
N ARG A 7 9.57 2.55 -5.54
CA ARG A 7 9.48 3.98 -5.89
C ARG A 7 8.99 4.86 -4.73
N LEU A 8 8.14 4.31 -3.87
CA LEU A 8 7.65 4.97 -2.66
C LEU A 8 8.60 4.79 -1.48
N ASN A 9 9.75 4.14 -1.71
CA ASN A 9 10.72 3.78 -0.69
C ASN A 9 10.11 2.95 0.46
N ILE A 10 9.11 2.14 0.13
CA ILE A 10 8.41 1.22 1.03
C ILE A 10 9.11 -0.12 0.95
N GLN A 11 9.81 -0.49 2.02
CA GLN A 11 10.47 -1.77 2.18
C GLN A 11 9.75 -2.68 3.19
N THR A 12 9.02 -2.09 4.13
CA THR A 12 8.34 -2.82 5.20
C THR A 12 6.84 -2.54 5.24
N VAL A 13 6.09 -3.46 5.83
CA VAL A 13 4.65 -3.29 6.06
C VAL A 13 4.37 -2.06 6.93
N GLY A 14 5.22 -1.76 7.92
CA GLY A 14 5.08 -0.57 8.76
C GLY A 14 5.23 0.75 7.98
N GLN A 15 6.09 0.78 6.95
CA GLN A 15 6.18 1.94 6.05
C GLN A 15 4.97 2.04 5.13
N LEU A 16 4.42 0.90 4.70
CA LEU A 16 3.23 0.83 3.88
C LEU A 16 1.99 1.34 4.64
N THR A 17 1.81 0.91 5.89
CA THR A 17 0.68 1.32 6.73
C THR A 17 0.78 2.77 7.20
N SER A 18 1.97 3.39 7.14
CA SER A 18 2.15 4.83 7.41
C SER A 18 1.66 5.73 6.27
N ARG A 19 1.56 5.19 5.05
CA ARG A 19 1.07 5.88 3.86
C ARG A 19 -0.45 5.82 3.76
N THR A 20 -1.04 6.82 3.11
CA THR A 20 -2.48 6.85 2.86
C THR A 20 -2.82 6.16 1.54
N ALA A 21 -4.05 5.66 1.43
CA ALA A 21 -4.54 5.05 0.18
C ALA A 21 -4.42 6.02 -1.01
N ASP A 22 -4.63 7.32 -0.79
CA ASP A 22 -4.50 8.35 -1.83
C ASP A 22 -3.05 8.54 -2.31
N GLU A 23 -2.07 8.56 -1.41
CA GLU A 23 -0.65 8.64 -1.78
C GLU A 23 -0.23 7.42 -2.61
N LEU A 24 -0.77 6.25 -2.26
CA LEU A 24 -0.53 5.02 -3.01
C LEU A 24 -1.17 5.11 -4.39
N LEU A 25 -2.45 5.50 -4.50
CA LEU A 25 -3.18 5.64 -5.77
C LEU A 25 -2.62 6.75 -6.68
N ALA A 26 -1.99 7.78 -6.12
CA ALA A 26 -1.29 8.81 -6.89
C ALA A 26 -0.02 8.26 -7.59
N SER A 27 0.47 7.09 -7.20
CA SER A 27 1.63 6.47 -7.84
C SER A 27 1.27 5.85 -9.18
N ARG A 28 2.00 6.24 -10.23
CA ARG A 28 1.82 5.84 -11.64
C ARG A 28 1.83 4.31 -11.90
N ASN A 29 2.16 3.49 -10.91
CA ASN A 29 2.20 2.02 -11.00
C ASN A 29 1.41 1.32 -9.88
N PHE A 30 0.45 2.02 -9.29
CA PHE A 30 -0.37 1.54 -8.20
C PHE A 30 -1.83 1.91 -8.46
N GLY A 31 -2.62 0.92 -8.88
CA GLY A 31 -4.04 1.09 -9.14
C GLY A 31 -4.90 0.51 -8.03
N VAL A 32 -6.22 0.64 -8.22
CA VAL A 32 -7.25 0.12 -7.31
C VAL A 32 -7.09 -1.39 -7.06
N THR A 33 -6.73 -2.18 -8.09
CA THR A 33 -6.46 -3.62 -7.94
C THR A 33 -5.30 -3.89 -6.98
N SER A 34 -4.18 -3.18 -7.14
CA SER A 34 -3.03 -3.30 -6.23
C SER A 34 -3.36 -2.80 -4.82
N LEU A 35 -4.20 -1.78 -4.69
CA LEU A 35 -4.68 -1.30 -3.39
C LEU A 35 -5.50 -2.38 -2.68
N ASN A 36 -6.44 -3.01 -3.38
CA ASN A 36 -7.27 -4.08 -2.82
C ASN A 36 -6.45 -5.31 -2.44
N GLU A 37 -5.47 -5.72 -3.26
CA GLU A 37 -4.53 -6.79 -2.90
C GLU A 37 -3.77 -6.48 -1.60
N ILE A 38 -3.30 -5.24 -1.47
CA ILE A 38 -2.58 -4.78 -0.28
C ILE A 38 -3.52 -4.74 0.94
N ARG A 39 -4.74 -4.21 0.80
CA ARG A 39 -5.76 -4.19 1.88
C ARG A 39 -6.13 -5.58 2.35
N ALA A 40 -6.34 -6.52 1.43
CA ALA A 40 -6.63 -7.91 1.75
C ALA A 40 -5.48 -8.52 2.57
N LYS A 41 -4.24 -8.38 2.09
CA LYS A 41 -3.06 -8.83 2.84
C LYS A 41 -2.92 -8.17 4.20
N LEU A 42 -3.11 -6.85 4.29
CA LEU A 42 -3.04 -6.12 5.56
C LEU A 42 -4.09 -6.63 6.54
N THR A 43 -5.30 -6.93 6.06
CA THR A 43 -6.38 -7.51 6.86
C THR A 43 -6.04 -8.90 7.38
N GLU A 44 -5.38 -9.74 6.57
CA GLU A 44 -4.89 -11.08 6.99
C GLU A 44 -3.91 -11.01 8.16
N ILE A 45 -3.06 -9.98 8.21
CA ILE A 45 -2.11 -9.72 9.31
C ILE A 45 -2.71 -8.86 10.44
N GLY A 46 -4.00 -8.52 10.37
CA GLY A 46 -4.68 -7.72 11.41
C GLY A 46 -4.26 -6.24 11.43
N THR A 47 -3.77 -5.72 10.31
CA THR A 47 -3.33 -4.33 10.13
C THR A 47 -4.15 -3.62 9.05
N ARG A 48 -4.12 -2.28 9.02
CA ARG A 48 -4.86 -1.48 8.04
C ARG A 48 -4.00 -0.32 7.54
N LEU A 49 -4.34 0.23 6.37
CA LEU A 49 -3.71 1.44 5.85
C LEU A 49 -4.12 2.66 6.69
N ARG A 50 -3.28 3.70 6.66
CA ARG A 50 -3.63 4.96 7.32
C ARG A 50 -4.77 5.62 6.54
N ASN A 51 -5.84 5.98 7.25
CA ASN A 51 -7.03 6.63 6.69
C ASN A 51 -7.90 5.72 5.79
N ASP A 52 -7.97 4.43 6.13
CA ASP A 52 -8.86 3.41 5.55
C ASP A 52 -9.84 2.86 6.59
#